data_AF-A0A5K1CYX5-F1
#
_entry.id   AF-A0A5K1CYX5-F1
#
_cell.length_a   1.000
_cell.length_b   1.000
_cell.length_c   1.000
_cell.angle_alpha   90.00
_cell.angle_beta   90.00
_cell.angle_gamma   90.00
#
_symmetry.space_group_name_H-M   'P 1'
#
loop_
_entity.id
_entity.type
_entity.pdbx_description
1 polymer ?
#
loop_
_entity_poly.entity_id
_entity_poly.type
_entity_poly.pdbx_seq_one_letter_code
_entity_poly.pdbx_strand_id
1 'polypeptide(L)' 'AREAAKIGHEKKLHSLQSQEYRGEKEAKLDKTKASIKKFQSLIMVASQAVTTTSSAITAVRDNELGPQLLEFCYR' A
#
# COMPACT_ATOMS: atom_id res chain seq x y z
N ALA A 1 -0.11 7.70 3.97
CA ALA A 1 1.11 6.85 3.93
C ALA A 1 1.23 6.07 2.62
N ARG A 2 0.28 5.16 2.29
CA ARG A 2 0.28 4.37 1.04
C ARG A 2 0.38 5.23 -0.23
N GLU A 3 -0.46 6.27 -0.36
CA GLU A 3 -0.47 7.07 -1.60
C GLU A 3 0.78 7.92 -1.77
N ALA A 4 1.37 8.38 -0.67
CA ALA A 4 2.66 9.05 -0.72
C ALA A 4 3.77 8.10 -1.22
N ALA A 5 3.75 6.83 -0.80
CA ALA A 5 4.67 5.81 -1.30
C ALA A 5 4.42 5.46 -2.77
N LYS A 6 3.15 5.42 -3.21
CA LYS A 6 2.77 5.21 -4.62
C LYS A 6 3.30 6.33 -5.52
N ILE A 7 3.08 7.59 -5.14
CA ILE A 7 3.63 8.75 -5.86
C ILE A 7 5.16 8.69 -5.92
N GLY A 8 5.81 8.34 -4.80
CA GLY A 8 7.26 8.17 -4.74
C GLY A 8 7.78 7.08 -5.68
N HIS A 9 7.07 5.93 -5.72
CA HIS A 9 7.36 4.82 -6.63
C HIS A 9 7.26 5.25 -8.10
N GLU A 10 6.16 5.89 -8.51
CA GLU A 10 5.93 6.39 -9.88
C GLU A 10 7.01 7.39 -10.31
N LYS A 11 7.34 8.35 -9.44
CA LYS A 11 8.41 9.33 -9.71
C LYS A 11 9.77 8.65 -9.92
N LYS A 12 10.09 7.62 -9.13
CA LYS A 12 11.35 6.86 -9.28
C LYS A 12 11.35 5.99 -10.53
N LEU A 13 10.21 5.46 -10.94
CA LEU A 13 10.09 4.71 -12.19
C LEU A 13 10.38 5.60 -13.40
N HIS A 14 9.81 6.81 -13.44
CA HIS A 14 10.13 7.79 -14.48
C HIS A 14 11.59 8.23 -14.44
N SER A 15 12.15 8.39 -13.23
CA SER A 15 13.57 8.68 -13.08
C SER A 15 14.42 7.57 -13.69
N LEU A 16 14.12 6.29 -13.39
CA LEU A 16 14.86 5.15 -13.93
C LEU A 16 14.84 5.13 -15.46
N GLN A 17 13.65 5.28 -16.06
CA GLN A 17 13.50 5.35 -17.52
C GLN A 17 14.37 6.44 -18.14
N SER A 18 14.42 7.62 -17.52
CA SER A 18 15.25 8.73 -18.00
C SER A 18 16.76 8.42 -17.88
N GLN A 19 17.17 7.77 -16.78
CA GLN A 19 18.56 7.39 -16.56
C GLN A 19 19.03 6.32 -17.56
N GLU A 20 18.17 5.33 -17.84
CA GLU A 20 18.43 4.29 -18.84
C GLU A 20 18.55 4.88 -20.25
N TYR A 21 17.63 5.78 -20.62
CA TYR A 21 17.69 6.49 -21.90
C TYR A 21 18.99 7.31 -22.07
N ARG A 22 19.47 7.93 -20.99
CA ARG A 22 20.72 8.72 -20.99
C ARG A 22 21.99 7.87 -20.87
N GLY A 23 21.87 6.54 -20.73
CA GLY A 23 23.01 5.66 -20.54
C GLY A 23 23.81 5.96 -19.26
N GLU A 24 23.13 6.34 -18.17
CA GLU A 24 23.80 6.66 -16.92
C GLU A 24 24.51 5.45 -16.30
N LYS A 25 25.52 5.71 -15.46
CA LYS A 25 26.32 4.68 -14.78
C LYS A 25 25.43 3.70 -14.01
N GLU A 26 25.77 2.42 -14.11
CA GLU A 26 25.05 1.31 -13.45
C GLU A 26 24.82 1.54 -11.95
N ALA A 27 25.85 2.02 -11.23
CA ALA A 27 25.72 2.34 -9.81
C ALA A 27 24.62 3.39 -9.49
N LYS A 28 24.27 4.27 -10.43
CA LYS A 28 23.18 5.24 -10.28
C LYS A 28 21.83 4.61 -10.57
N LEU A 29 21.75 3.73 -11.59
CA LEU A 29 20.57 2.92 -11.87
C LEU A 29 20.22 2.01 -10.69
N ASP A 30 21.21 1.36 -10.09
CA ASP A 30 21.02 0.45 -8.95
C ASP A 30 20.44 1.16 -7.72
N LYS A 31 20.91 2.37 -7.43
CA LYS A 31 20.35 3.21 -6.35
C LYS A 31 18.88 3.55 -6.62
N THR A 32 18.52 3.84 -7.87
CA THR A 32 17.13 4.11 -8.26
C THR A 32 16.28 2.84 -8.14
N LYS A 33 16.76 1.70 -8.65
CA LYS A 33 16.09 0.38 -8.54
C LYS A 33 15.88 -0.04 -7.08
N ALA A 34 16.86 0.17 -6.22
CA ALA A 34 16.74 -0.09 -4.78
C ALA A 34 15.66 0.78 -4.13
N SER A 35 15.59 2.06 -4.51
CA SER A 35 14.53 2.97 -4.03
C SER A 35 13.14 2.52 -4.48
N ILE A 36 12.99 2.06 -5.73
CA ILE A 36 11.73 1.52 -6.27
C ILE A 36 11.29 0.31 -5.44
N LYS A 37 12.18 -0.67 -5.22
CA LYS A 37 11.89 -1.86 -4.41
C LYS A 37 11.45 -1.50 -2.99
N LYS A 38 12.10 -0.51 -2.37
CA LYS A 38 11.72 -0.01 -1.04
C LYS A 38 10.29 0.56 -1.05
N PHE A 39 9.95 1.43 -2.01
CA PHE A 39 8.58 1.97 -2.08
C PHE A 39 7.54 0.88 -2.35
N GLN A 40 7.84 -0.08 -3.23
CA GLN A 40 6.94 -1.19 -3.52
C GLN A 40 6.67 -2.05 -2.27
N SER A 41 7.70 -2.35 -1.48
CA SER A 41 7.54 -3.05 -0.19
C SER A 41 6.63 -2.27 0.77
N LEU A 42 6.84 -0.96 0.92
CA LEU A 42 6.00 -0.10 1.77
C LEU A 42 4.53 -0.09 1.32
N ILE A 43 4.29 -0.02 0.01
CA ILE A 43 2.92 -0.06 -0.55
C ILE A 43 2.25 -1.38 -0.22
N MET A 44 2.95 -2.50 -0.37
CA MET A 44 2.39 -3.84 -0.07
C MET A 44 2.03 -3.97 1.41
N VAL A 45 2.95 -3.62 2.31
CA VAL A 45 2.71 -3.68 3.76
C VAL A 45 1.54 -2.78 4.16
N ALA A 46 1.49 -1.54 3.66
CA ALA A 46 0.40 -0.63 3.94
C ALA A 46 -0.95 -1.13 3.38
N SER A 47 -0.94 -1.78 2.21
CA SER A 47 -2.15 -2.36 1.63
C SER A 47 -2.66 -3.53 2.49
N GLN A 48 -1.76 -4.41 2.93
CA GLN A 48 -2.11 -5.53 3.79
C GLN A 48 -2.69 -5.05 5.12
N ALA A 49 -2.09 -4.02 5.72
CA ALA A 49 -2.60 -3.43 6.97
C ALA A 49 -4.04 -2.92 6.79
N VAL A 50 -4.34 -2.23 5.68
CA VAL A 50 -5.70 -1.76 5.38
C VAL A 50 -6.67 -2.93 5.22
N THR A 51 -6.30 -3.97 4.46
CA THR A 51 -7.14 -5.16 4.28
C THR A 51 -7.42 -5.85 5.60
N THR A 52 -6.40 -6.09 6.42
CA THR A 52 -6.55 -6.73 7.73
C THR A 52 -7.46 -5.92 8.65
N THR A 53 -7.27 -4.62 8.74
CA THR A 53 -8.14 -3.74 9.54
C THR A 53 -9.58 -3.74 9.02
N SER A 54 -9.77 -3.68 7.69
CA SER A 54 -11.10 -3.72 7.09
C SER A 54 -11.81 -5.04 7.41
N SER A 55 -11.13 -6.17 7.28
CA SER A 55 -11.72 -7.48 7.61
C SER A 55 -12.08 -7.59 9.08
N ALA A 56 -11.25 -7.06 9.99
CA ALA A 56 -11.56 -7.02 11.42
C ALA A 56 -12.80 -6.16 11.71
N ILE A 57 -12.93 -5.00 11.07
CA ILE A 57 -14.12 -4.14 11.20
C ILE A 57 -15.38 -4.87 10.71
N THR A 58 -15.30 -5.52 9.55
CA THR A 58 -16.42 -6.31 9.01
C THR A 58 -16.82 -7.44 9.95
N ALA A 59 -15.84 -8.16 10.52
CA ALA A 59 -16.11 -9.23 11.46
C ALA A 59 -16.85 -8.72 12.72
N VAL A 60 -16.42 -7.61 13.31
CA VAL A 60 -17.10 -6.99 14.46
C VAL A 60 -18.51 -6.53 14.08
N ARG A 61 -18.66 -5.87 12.92
CA ARG A 61 -19.96 -5.42 12.42
C ARG A 61 -20.95 -6.57 12.30
N ASP A 62 -20.54 -7.66 11.68
CA ASP A 62 -21.44 -8.76 11.33
C ASP A 62 -21.71 -9.70 12.50
N ASN A 63 -20.70 -9.97 13.33
CA ASN A 63 -20.81 -10.98 14.38
C ASN A 63 -21.21 -10.41 15.74
N GLU A 64 -21.06 -9.09 15.96
CA GLU A 64 -21.38 -8.47 17.25
C GLU A 64 -22.47 -7.42 17.07
N LEU A 65 -22.22 -6.38 16.26
CA LEU A 65 -23.14 -5.25 16.15
C LEU A 65 -24.46 -5.64 15.49
N GLY A 66 -24.43 -6.45 14.44
CA GLY A 66 -25.62 -6.95 13.76
C GLY A 66 -26.56 -7.70 14.71
N PRO A 67 -26.10 -8.75 15.42
CA PRO A 67 -26.91 -9.46 16.41
C PRO A 67 -27.42 -8.55 17.55
N GLN A 68 -26.59 -7.64 18.06
CA GLN A 68 -27.01 -6.69 19.11
C GLN A 68 -28.19 -5.83 18.63
N LEU A 69 -28.11 -5.29 17.41
CA LEU A 69 -29.17 -4.48 16.82
C LEU A 69 -30.47 -5.29 16.66
N LEU A 70 -30.37 -6.54 16.21
CA LEU A 70 -31.54 -7.43 16.11
C LEU A 70 -32.16 -7.68 17.48
N GLU A 71 -31.35 -7.96 18.51
CA GLU A 71 -31.85 -8.14 19.88
C GLU A 71 -32.59 -6.90 20.38
N PHE A 72 -32.08 -5.70 20.11
CA PHE A 72 -32.76 -4.46 20.46
C PHE A 72 -34.08 -4.24 19.70
N CYS A 73 -34.15 -4.59 18.41
CA CYS A 73 -35.33 -4.34 17.59
C CYS A 73 -36.48 -5.31 17.84
N TYR A 74 -36.20 -6.53 18.30
CA TYR A 74 -37.20 -7.58 18.54
C TYR A 74 -37.50 -7.82 20.02
N ARG A 75 -37.07 -6.90 20.90
CA ARG A 75 -37.49 -6.83 22.30
C ARG A 75 -38.67 -5.89 22.51
#